data_AF-A0A2X3ETE7-F1
#
_entry.id   AF-A0A2X3ETE7-F1
#
_cell.length_a   1.000
_cell.length_b   1.000
_cell.length_c   1.000
_cell.angle_alpha   90.00
_cell.angle_beta   90.00
_cell.angle_gamma   90.00
#
_symmetry.space_group_name_H-M   'P 1'
#
loop_
_entity.id
_entity.type
_entity.pdbx_description
1 polymer ?
#
loop_
_entity_poly.entity_id
_entity_poly.type
_entity_poly.pdbx_seq_one_letter_code
_entity_poly.pdbx_strand_id
1 'polypeptide(L)' 'MYFMTSARGQGLAKKLALLALDYAREQGFKRCYLETTAFLTEAIGLYEHLGFEHIDGPLGCTGHVDCEVRMLKTL' A
#
# COMPACT_ATOMS: atom_id res chain seq x y z
N MET A 1 6.86 -0.21 -0.54
CA MET A 1 7.83 0.72 0.12
C MET A 1 8.96 -0.10 0.72
N TYR A 2 10.20 0.38 0.67
CA TYR A 2 11.36 -0.32 1.23
C TYR A 2 12.03 0.52 2.31
N PHE A 3 12.40 -0.13 3.42
CA PHE A 3 13.16 0.47 4.51
C PHE A 3 14.37 -0.41 4.80
N MET A 4 15.52 0.24 5.04
CA MET A 4 16.69 -0.42 5.61
C MET A 4 16.31 -1.13 6.91
N THR A 5 16.93 -2.26 7.20
CA THR A 5 16.65 -3.04 8.42
C THR A 5 16.76 -2.19 9.69
N SER A 6 17.75 -1.30 9.75
CA SER A 6 17.97 -0.35 10.85
C SER A 6 16.83 0.67 11.05
N ALA A 7 16.00 0.91 10.04
CA ALA A 7 14.90 1.87 10.07
C ALA A 7 13.52 1.21 10.31
N ARG A 8 13.45 -0.13 10.38
CA ARG A 8 12.19 -0.86 10.61
C ARG A 8 11.77 -0.78 12.08
N GLY A 9 10.49 -1.03 12.34
CA GLY A 9 9.93 -1.00 13.71
C GLY A 9 9.74 0.40 14.32
N GLN A 10 10.12 1.46 13.61
CA GLN A 10 10.04 2.85 14.11
C GLN A 10 8.80 3.62 13.62
N GLY A 11 7.82 2.94 13.01
CA GLY A 11 6.61 3.58 12.48
C GLY A 11 6.82 4.43 11.21
N LEU A 12 8.03 4.45 10.65
CA LEU A 12 8.36 5.26 9.47
C LEU A 12 7.54 4.88 8.23
N ALA A 13 7.25 3.60 8.03
CA ALA A 13 6.41 3.14 6.93
C ALA A 13 4.99 3.71 7.00
N LYS A 14 4.39 3.74 8.21
CA LYS A 14 3.07 4.34 8.43
C LYS A 14 3.10 5.84 8.15
N LYS A 15 4.13 6.54 8.65
CA LYS A 15 4.28 7.99 8.44
C LYS A 15 4.42 8.33 6.95
N LEU A 16 5.25 7.58 6.21
CA LEU A 16 5.45 7.80 4.78
C LEU A 16 4.18 7.50 3.98
N ALA A 17 3.49 6.40 4.31
CA ALA A 17 2.23 6.06 3.65
C ALA A 17 1.17 7.15 3.85
N LEU A 18 0.97 7.62 5.09
CA LEU A 18 0.02 8.69 5.38
C LEU A 18 0.35 9.97 4.61
N LEU A 19 1.62 10.38 4.60
CA LEU A 19 2.06 11.55 3.83
C LEU A 19 1.74 11.42 2.33
N ALA A 20 1.98 10.25 1.75
CA ALA A 20 1.68 10.00 0.34
C ALA A 20 0.16 9.99 0.07
N LEU A 21 -0.64 9.42 0.96
CA LEU A 21 -2.11 9.38 0.83
C LEU A 21 -2.72 10.77 0.97
N ASP A 22 -2.24 11.57 1.92
CA ASP A 22 -2.69 12.96 2.12
C ASP A 22 -2.35 13.82 0.90
N TYR A 23 -1.12 13.72 0.40
CA TYR A 23 -0.74 14.38 -0.85
C TYR A 23 -1.64 13.95 -2.02
N ALA A 24 -1.91 12.65 -2.16
CA ALA A 24 -2.79 12.16 -3.23
C ALA A 24 -4.22 12.75 -3.14
N ARG A 25 -4.77 12.92 -1.93
CA ARG A 25 -6.05 13.61 -1.73
C ARG A 25 -6.00 15.06 -2.18
N GLU A 26 -4.94 15.78 -1.80
CA GLU A 26 -4.73 17.18 -2.20
C GLU A 26 -4.64 17.34 -3.72
N GLN A 27 -4.05 16.36 -4.41
CA GLN A 27 -4.00 16.33 -5.88
C GLN A 27 -5.31 15.88 -6.55
N GLY A 28 -6.36 15.58 -5.77
CA GLY A 28 -7.68 15.22 -6.28
C GLY A 28 -7.87 13.75 -6.63
N PHE A 29 -6.90 12.88 -6.32
CA PHE A 29 -7.08 11.43 -6.49
C PHE A 29 -8.18 10.91 -5.56
N LYS A 30 -8.93 9.91 -6.04
CA LYS A 30 -10.07 9.32 -5.31
C LYS A 30 -9.79 7.95 -4.74
N ARG A 31 -8.77 7.27 -5.26
CA ARG A 31 -8.42 5.92 -4.88
C ARG A 31 -6.91 5.74 -4.94
N CYS A 32 -6.37 4.96 -4.02
CA CYS A 32 -5.00 4.47 -4.02
C CYS A 32 -5.04 2.95 -4.17
N TYR A 33 -4.38 2.45 -5.21
CA TYR A 33 -4.27 1.02 -5.50
C TYR A 33 -2.83 0.58 -5.24
N LEU A 34 -2.67 -0.62 -4.69
CA LEU A 34 -1.37 -1.24 -4.51
C LEU A 34 -1.40 -2.73 -4.80
N GLU A 35 -0.22 -3.24 -5.11
CA GLU A 35 0.08 -4.65 -5.29
C GLU A 35 1.28 -5.02 -4.42
N THR A 36 1.24 -6.20 -3.81
CA THR A 36 2.32 -6.71 -2.98
C THR A 36 2.36 -8.24 -3.03
N THR A 37 3.48 -8.82 -2.61
CA THR A 37 3.62 -10.27 -2.48
C THR A 37 3.03 -10.76 -1.16
N ALA A 38 2.43 -11.95 -1.12
CA ALA A 38 1.84 -12.54 0.08
C ALA A 38 2.84 -12.72 1.24
N PHE A 39 4.14 -12.82 0.95
CA PHE A 39 5.20 -12.98 1.94
C PHE A 39 5.47 -11.72 2.78
N LEU A 40 5.02 -10.54 2.34
CA LEU A 40 5.25 -9.25 3.02
C LEU A 40 4.14 -8.96 4.03
N THR A 41 3.97 -9.85 5.01
CA THR A 41 2.84 -9.81 5.95
C THR A 41 2.80 -8.54 6.79
N GLU A 42 3.94 -7.96 7.17
CA GLU A 42 3.96 -6.68 7.90
C GLU A 42 3.51 -5.50 7.03
N ALA A 43 3.80 -5.55 5.72
CA ALA A 43 3.32 -4.52 4.80
C ALA A 43 1.81 -4.65 4.59
N ILE A 44 1.31 -5.87 4.42
CA ILE A 44 -0.13 -6.14 4.30
C ILE A 44 -0.88 -5.63 5.53
N GLY A 45 -0.45 -6.01 6.74
CA GLY A 45 -1.06 -5.54 7.99
C GLY A 45 -0.99 -4.03 8.16
N LEU A 46 0.08 -3.37 7.69
CA LEU A 46 0.16 -1.91 7.65
C LEU A 46 -0.93 -1.32 6.75
N TYR A 47 -1.11 -1.84 5.54
CA TYR A 47 -2.10 -1.32 4.60
C TYR A 47 -3.53 -1.57 5.08
N GLU A 48 -3.82 -2.74 5.64
CA GLU A 48 -5.11 -3.03 6.30
C GLU A 48 -5.40 -2.04 7.42
N HIS A 49 -4.42 -1.77 8.28
CA HIS A 49 -4.55 -0.78 9.36
C HIS A 49 -4.77 0.65 8.83
N LEU A 50 -4.25 0.97 7.64
CA LEU A 50 -4.50 2.24 6.96
C LEU A 50 -5.85 2.27 6.24
N GLY A 51 -6.64 1.20 6.30
CA GLY A 51 -7.96 1.08 5.67
C GLY A 51 -7.89 0.86 4.17
N PHE A 52 -6.90 0.08 3.71
CA PHE A 52 -6.96 -0.59 2.41
C PHE A 52 -7.75 -1.88 2.56
N GLU A 53 -8.51 -2.22 1.53
CA GLU A 53 -9.30 -3.45 1.44
C GLU A 53 -8.72 -4.34 0.34
N HIS A 54 -8.73 -5.66 0.57
CA HIS A 54 -8.35 -6.63 -0.47
C HIS A 54 -9.36 -6.62 -1.61
N ILE A 55 -8.88 -6.80 -2.84
CA ILE A 55 -9.72 -6.92 -4.04
C ILE A 55 -9.34 -8.17 -4.84
N ASP A 56 -10.31 -8.73 -5.56
CA ASP A 56 -10.18 -10.04 -6.23
C ASP A 56 -9.20 -10.04 -7.41
N GLY A 57 -8.87 -8.88 -7.98
CA GLY A 57 -8.07 -8.79 -9.19
C GLY A 57 -7.41 -7.43 -9.41
N PRO A 58 -6.47 -7.35 -10.37
CA PRO A 58 -5.71 -6.13 -10.59
C PRO A 58 -6.58 -5.03 -11.21
N LEU A 59 -6.30 -3.79 -10.82
CA LEU A 59 -6.89 -2.64 -11.49
C LEU A 59 -6.06 -2.27 -12.72
N GLY A 60 -6.47 -2.80 -13.87
CA GLY A 60 -5.83 -2.55 -15.16
C GLY A 60 -4.71 -3.53 -15.50
N CYS A 61 -3.85 -3.14 -16.43
CA CYS A 61 -2.78 -3.98 -16.97
C CYS A 61 -1.42 -3.54 -16.41
N THR A 62 -1.19 -3.76 -15.11
CA THR A 62 0.01 -3.27 -14.41
C THR A 62 1.30 -4.03 -14.73
N GLY A 63 1.20 -5.24 -15.29
CA GLY A 63 2.35 -6.08 -15.61
C GLY A 63 3.00 -6.77 -14.41
N HIS A 64 2.44 -6.61 -13.20
CA HIS A 64 2.90 -7.32 -12.01
C HIS A 64 2.34 -8.75 -11.99
N VAL A 65 3.15 -9.69 -12.47
CA VAL A 65 2.79 -11.12 -12.48
C VAL A 65 3.05 -11.81 -11.14
N ASP A 66 4.01 -11.30 -10.37
CA ASP A 66 4.48 -11.91 -9.10
C ASP A 66 3.84 -11.29 -7.85
N CYS A 67 2.83 -10.43 -8.00
CA CYS A 67 2.09 -9.88 -6.86
C CYS A 67 0.76 -10.61 -6.69
N GLU A 68 0.62 -11.37 -5.61
CA GLU A 68 -0.60 -12.12 -5.34
C GLU A 68 -1.65 -11.27 -4.62
N VAL A 69 -1.21 -10.29 -3.84
CA VAL A 69 -2.09 -9.46 -2.99
C VAL A 69 -2.32 -8.11 -3.64
N ARG A 70 -3.59 -7.71 -3.69
CA ARG A 70 -4.07 -6.51 -4.37
C ARG A 70 -5.01 -5.80 -3.44
N MET A 71 -4.77 -4.51 -3.21
CA MET A 71 -5.56 -3.75 -2.26
C MET A 71 -5.92 -2.37 -2.79
N LEU A 72 -7.08 -1.89 -2.37
CA LEU A 72 -7.63 -0.61 -2.78
C LEU A 72 -8.04 0.18 -1.55
N LYS A 73 -7.75 1.48 -1.56
CA LYS A 73 -8.25 2.43 -0.58
C LYS A 73 -8.94 3.58 -1.28
N THR A 74 -10.16 3.90 -0.84
CA THR A 74 -10.78 5.19 -1.17
C THR A 74 -10.08 6.30 -0.38
N LEU A 75 -9.67 7.34 -1.10
CA LEU A 75 -8.92 8.48 -0.56
C LEU A 75 -9.87 9.58 -0.08
#